data_AF-Q0RGT7-F1
#
_entry.id   AF-Q0RGT7-F1
#
_cell.length_a   1.000
_cell.length_b   1.000
_cell.length_c   1.000
_cell.angle_alpha   90.00
_cell.angle_beta   90.00
_cell.angle_gamma   90.00
#
_symmetry.space_group_name_H-M   'P 1'
#
loop_
_entity.id
_entity.type
_entity.pdbx_description
1 polymer ?
#
loop_
_entity_poly.entity_id
_entity_poly.type
_entity_poly.pdbx_seq_one_letter_code
_entity_poly.pdbx_strand_id
1 'polypeptide(L)'
;MYSQSGRYPTAGVEVLERTDLLRLAAALVEVPSVSGDEHLLAGLVEHRLRARAPGLRMIRDGNNIIATTRGAQAGKPARDRHVVLAGHLDTVPAAKNYPTAIPGTVSGLGAVDMKGGLAVMLVLAERAQDSDHHLTFVFYDNEEVGSRRSGMTLLFDRYQDFLQADLAILLEPTGGLLEAGCQGNLVVELRYDGSRAHTARPWRGVNAIHRATPALARFGSFEPGPAVVDGLTYRQSLSVVGVSSGVQGNVVPDACQVRVNFRHAPNLSSEEALGTVVGLAGDADGTQVVLSSPPAPPNLEHPLLAALRASAGVDVRPKLGWTDVGRFAAHGVPAVNFGPGDSELAHTGRETVSGAELAACHAALARFLFADAAGIPPDRLRNIGPHPASEVRP
;
A
#
# COMPACT_ATOMS: atom_id res chain seq x y z
N MET A 1 -3.59 -26.29 -17.00
CA MET A 1 -4.94 -26.88 -16.92
C MET A 1 -5.21 -27.23 -15.47
N TYR A 2 -5.83 -26.32 -14.71
CA TYR A 2 -6.32 -26.61 -13.36
C TYR A 2 -7.82 -26.89 -13.46
N SER A 3 -8.18 -28.14 -13.13
CA SER A 3 -9.52 -28.69 -13.24
C SER A 3 -10.34 -28.42 -11.98
N GLN A 4 -11.65 -28.29 -12.18
CA GLN A 4 -12.72 -28.05 -11.23
C GLN A 4 -12.81 -29.09 -10.10
N SER A 5 -12.00 -28.94 -9.06
CA SER A 5 -12.31 -29.52 -7.75
C SER A 5 -11.84 -28.58 -6.66
N GLY A 6 -12.78 -28.07 -5.87
CA GLY A 6 -12.55 -27.16 -4.74
C GLY A 6 -11.80 -27.81 -3.59
N ARG A 7 -10.56 -28.25 -3.83
CA ARG A 7 -9.62 -28.67 -2.81
C ARG A 7 -8.43 -27.72 -2.87
N TYR A 8 -8.37 -26.84 -1.87
CA TYR A 8 -7.16 -26.09 -1.55
C TYR A 8 -6.00 -27.08 -1.38
N PRO A 9 -4.78 -26.77 -1.84
CA PRO A 9 -3.63 -27.62 -1.57
C PRO A 9 -3.54 -27.84 -0.06
N THR A 10 -3.53 -29.10 0.36
CA THR A 10 -3.50 -29.50 1.79
C THR A 10 -2.31 -28.87 2.54
N ALA A 11 -1.21 -28.61 1.83
CA ALA A 11 -0.06 -27.87 2.35
C ALA A 11 -0.36 -26.40 2.66
N GLY A 12 -1.32 -25.73 2.01
CA GLY A 12 -1.67 -24.34 2.29
C GLY A 12 -2.55 -24.17 3.54
N VAL A 13 -3.35 -25.19 3.88
CA VAL A 13 -4.31 -25.13 5.00
C VAL A 13 -3.61 -25.35 6.35
N GLU A 14 -2.71 -26.33 6.47
CA GLU A 14 -1.97 -26.60 7.72
C GLU A 14 -1.04 -25.45 8.15
N VAL A 15 -0.55 -24.65 7.22
CA VAL A 15 0.44 -23.60 7.50
C VAL A 15 -0.23 -22.32 8.02
N LEU A 16 -1.53 -22.12 7.74
CA LEU A 16 -2.34 -21.04 8.32
C LEU A 16 -3.04 -21.42 9.63
N GLU A 17 -2.74 -22.55 10.25
CA GLU A 17 -3.16 -22.84 11.63
C GLU A 17 -2.11 -22.40 12.67
N ARG A 18 -0.95 -21.91 12.22
CA ARG A 18 0.15 -21.47 13.09
C ARG A 18 -0.22 -20.22 13.90
N THR A 19 0.08 -20.23 15.19
CA THR A 19 -0.04 -19.07 16.09
C THR A 19 1.25 -18.26 16.20
N ASP A 20 2.36 -18.80 15.70
CA ASP A 20 3.64 -18.12 15.60
C ASP A 20 3.63 -17.15 14.40
N LEU A 21 3.86 -15.86 14.67
CA LEU A 21 3.79 -14.79 13.66
C LEU A 21 4.78 -14.97 12.53
N LEU A 22 6.01 -15.42 12.83
CA LEU A 22 7.06 -15.59 11.83
C LEU A 22 6.70 -16.75 10.88
N ARG A 23 6.21 -17.87 11.41
CA ARG A 23 5.74 -19.00 10.61
C ARG A 23 4.50 -18.66 9.79
N LEU A 24 3.59 -17.86 10.35
CA LEU A 24 2.44 -17.36 9.59
C LEU A 24 2.89 -16.46 8.44
N ALA A 25 3.82 -15.52 8.67
CA ALA A 25 4.36 -14.69 7.61
C ALA A 25 5.05 -15.55 6.52
N ALA A 26 5.86 -16.53 6.91
CA ALA A 26 6.48 -17.48 5.98
C ALA A 26 5.43 -18.19 5.10
N ALA A 27 4.35 -18.66 5.73
CA ALA A 27 3.22 -19.30 5.04
C ALA A 27 2.61 -18.43 3.94
N LEU A 28 2.36 -17.16 4.27
CA LEU A 28 1.73 -16.23 3.34
C LEU A 28 2.69 -15.92 2.17
N VAL A 29 3.99 -15.73 2.46
CA VAL A 29 5.04 -15.46 1.47
C VAL A 29 5.22 -16.64 0.51
N GLU A 30 5.01 -17.87 0.97
CA GLU A 30 5.04 -19.07 0.11
C GLU A 30 3.90 -19.14 -0.92
N VAL A 31 2.78 -18.44 -0.68
CA VAL A 31 1.63 -18.44 -1.59
C VAL A 31 1.80 -17.32 -2.62
N PRO A 32 2.02 -17.60 -3.91
CA PRO A 32 2.09 -16.55 -4.93
C PRO A 32 0.74 -15.80 -5.01
N SER A 33 0.80 -14.48 -5.14
CA SER A 33 -0.39 -13.62 -5.21
C SER A 33 -0.08 -12.37 -6.02
N VAL A 34 0.53 -12.52 -7.20
CA VAL A 34 0.76 -11.35 -8.08
C VAL A 34 -0.58 -10.71 -8.43
N SER A 35 -0.64 -9.38 -8.56
CA SER A 35 -1.89 -8.65 -8.80
C SER A 35 -2.75 -9.27 -9.92
N GLY A 36 -4.00 -9.61 -9.56
CA GLY A 36 -4.95 -10.34 -10.39
C GLY A 36 -4.98 -11.86 -10.18
N ASP A 37 -4.07 -12.44 -9.41
CA ASP A 37 -3.97 -13.88 -9.12
C ASP A 37 -3.97 -14.19 -7.60
N GLU A 38 -4.65 -13.35 -6.81
CA GLU A 38 -4.68 -13.43 -5.34
C GLU A 38 -5.67 -14.48 -4.81
N HIS A 39 -6.42 -15.16 -5.68
CA HIS A 39 -7.58 -15.98 -5.32
C HIS A 39 -7.24 -17.09 -4.31
N LEU A 40 -6.07 -17.72 -4.45
CA LEU A 40 -5.61 -18.75 -3.52
C LEU A 40 -5.36 -18.15 -2.13
N LEU A 41 -4.58 -17.05 -2.06
CA LEU A 41 -4.26 -16.38 -0.80
C LEU A 41 -5.52 -15.84 -0.12
N ALA A 42 -6.43 -15.23 -0.88
CA ALA A 42 -7.70 -14.75 -0.36
C ALA A 42 -8.56 -15.90 0.21
N GLY A 43 -8.66 -17.04 -0.49
CA GLY A 43 -9.36 -18.22 0.03
C GLY A 43 -8.76 -18.75 1.34
N LEU A 44 -7.44 -18.72 1.44
CA LEU A 44 -6.68 -19.13 2.63
C LEU A 44 -6.87 -18.17 3.83
N VAL A 45 -6.85 -16.85 3.59
CA VAL A 45 -7.18 -15.81 4.59
C VAL A 45 -8.61 -15.99 5.09
N GLU A 46 -9.57 -16.17 4.18
CA GLU A 46 -10.98 -16.39 4.53
C GLU A 46 -11.15 -17.63 5.42
N HIS A 47 -10.51 -18.74 5.04
CA HIS A 47 -10.55 -19.98 5.79
C HIS A 47 -10.05 -19.80 7.22
N ARG A 48 -8.89 -19.15 7.39
CA ARG A 48 -8.33 -18.89 8.73
C ARG A 48 -9.27 -18.03 9.57
N LEU A 49 -9.80 -16.95 9.01
CA LEU A 49 -10.71 -16.05 9.74
C LEU A 49 -11.97 -16.79 10.21
N ARG A 50 -12.57 -17.64 9.38
CA ARG A 50 -13.73 -18.47 9.79
C ARG A 50 -13.37 -19.44 10.93
N ALA A 51 -12.19 -20.05 10.86
CA ALA A 51 -11.76 -21.04 11.85
C ALA A 51 -11.35 -20.41 13.19
N ARG A 52 -10.70 -19.25 13.16
CA ARG A 52 -10.00 -18.65 14.31
C ARG A 52 -10.67 -17.38 14.86
N ALA A 53 -11.52 -16.73 14.08
CA ALA A 53 -12.28 -15.55 14.46
C ALA A 53 -13.79 -15.71 14.16
N PRO A 54 -14.45 -16.79 14.64
CA PRO A 54 -15.85 -17.12 14.29
C PRO A 54 -16.86 -16.06 14.75
N GLY A 55 -16.45 -15.15 15.64
CA GLY A 55 -17.26 -14.02 16.08
C GLY A 55 -17.26 -12.83 15.12
N LEU A 56 -16.53 -12.86 14.01
CA LEU A 56 -16.54 -11.77 13.02
C LEU A 56 -17.59 -12.03 11.94
N ARG A 57 -18.32 -10.97 11.57
CA ARG A 57 -19.11 -10.97 10.34
C ARG A 57 -18.14 -10.88 9.17
N MET A 58 -18.30 -11.78 8.19
CA MET A 58 -17.46 -11.80 7.00
C MET A 58 -18.24 -11.41 5.76
N ILE A 59 -17.62 -10.60 4.91
CA ILE A 59 -18.11 -10.22 3.58
C ILE A 59 -16.98 -10.51 2.60
N ARG A 60 -17.29 -11.27 1.55
CA ARG A 60 -16.37 -11.65 0.48
C ARG A 60 -16.87 -11.06 -0.83
N ASP A 61 -15.99 -10.35 -1.54
CA ASP A 61 -16.29 -9.78 -2.84
C ASP A 61 -15.09 -9.94 -3.79
N GLY A 62 -15.16 -10.93 -4.69
CA GLY A 62 -14.00 -11.36 -5.46
C GLY A 62 -12.89 -11.88 -4.55
N ASN A 63 -11.69 -11.27 -4.62
CA ASN A 63 -10.58 -11.56 -3.71
C ASN A 63 -10.57 -10.68 -2.45
N ASN A 64 -11.47 -9.69 -2.36
CA ASN A 64 -11.56 -8.79 -1.23
C ASN A 64 -12.33 -9.43 -0.07
N ILE A 65 -11.85 -9.23 1.16
CA ILE A 65 -12.44 -9.76 2.39
C ILE A 65 -12.56 -8.64 3.41
N ILE A 66 -13.77 -8.40 3.90
CA ILE A 66 -14.04 -7.59 5.08
C ILE A 66 -14.43 -8.54 6.21
N ALA A 67 -13.70 -8.49 7.33
CA ALA A 67 -14.05 -9.18 8.56
C ALA A 67 -14.28 -8.15 9.67
N THR A 68 -15.51 -8.05 10.17
CA THR A 68 -15.91 -6.95 11.04
C THR A 68 -16.68 -7.40 12.27
N THR A 69 -16.51 -6.65 13.34
CA THR A 69 -17.28 -6.77 14.58
C THR A 69 -18.64 -6.08 14.49
N ARG A 70 -18.87 -5.23 13.47
CA ARG A 70 -20.18 -4.59 13.24
C ARG A 70 -21.23 -5.63 12.86
N GLY A 71 -22.34 -5.64 13.60
CA GLY A 71 -23.41 -6.61 13.42
C GLY A 71 -23.07 -8.04 13.85
N ALA A 72 -21.91 -8.26 14.48
CA ALA A 72 -21.62 -9.49 15.22
C ALA A 72 -22.36 -9.46 16.58
N GLN A 73 -22.77 -10.65 17.07
CA GLN A 73 -23.77 -10.90 18.12
C GLN A 73 -24.01 -9.83 19.21
N ALA A 74 -25.29 -9.62 19.52
CA ALA A 74 -25.80 -8.73 20.57
C ALA A 74 -25.34 -9.16 21.98
N GLY A 75 -24.89 -8.20 22.80
CA GLY A 75 -24.65 -8.44 24.23
C GLY A 75 -23.39 -7.81 24.83
N LYS A 76 -22.54 -7.15 24.03
CA LYS A 76 -21.40 -6.36 24.55
C LYS A 76 -21.78 -4.89 24.75
N PRO A 77 -21.13 -4.17 25.70
CA PRO A 77 -21.31 -2.74 25.86
C PRO A 77 -21.06 -2.00 24.53
N ALA A 78 -21.66 -0.83 24.39
CA ALA A 78 -21.54 -0.02 23.18
C ALA A 78 -20.05 0.26 22.90
N ARG A 79 -19.56 -0.25 21.77
CA ARG A 79 -18.22 0.08 21.26
C ARG A 79 -18.30 1.49 20.70
N ASP A 80 -17.44 2.37 21.16
CA ASP A 80 -17.55 3.82 20.99
C ASP A 80 -16.86 4.36 19.73
N ARG A 81 -15.81 3.66 19.27
CA ARG A 81 -14.98 4.05 18.13
C ARG A 81 -14.86 2.92 17.13
N HIS A 82 -14.75 3.26 15.85
CA HIS A 82 -14.53 2.35 14.76
C HIS A 82 -13.10 2.50 14.22
N VAL A 83 -12.33 1.41 14.24
CA VAL A 83 -10.99 1.32 13.68
C VAL A 83 -10.98 0.30 12.54
N VAL A 84 -10.45 0.72 11.39
CA VAL A 84 -10.18 -0.15 10.24
C VAL A 84 -8.70 -0.52 10.24
N LEU A 85 -8.40 -1.79 10.07
CA LEU A 85 -7.06 -2.29 9.72
C LEU A 85 -7.12 -2.80 8.29
N ALA A 86 -6.29 -2.29 7.41
CA ALA A 86 -6.31 -2.64 6.00
C ALA A 86 -4.94 -3.11 5.50
N GLY A 87 -4.97 -4.05 4.57
CA GLY A 87 -3.78 -4.56 3.91
C GLY A 87 -4.09 -5.27 2.61
N HIS A 88 -3.23 -5.08 1.61
CA HIS A 88 -3.37 -5.71 0.30
C HIS A 88 -2.81 -7.12 0.30
N LEU A 89 -3.42 -7.98 -0.53
CA LEU A 89 -3.09 -9.38 -0.71
C LEU A 89 -2.10 -9.59 -1.86
N ASP A 90 -2.04 -8.63 -2.78
CA ASP A 90 -1.25 -8.79 -3.98
C ASP A 90 0.24 -8.51 -3.76
N THR A 91 1.02 -8.81 -4.78
CA THR A 91 2.42 -8.45 -4.86
C THR A 91 2.74 -8.00 -6.28
N VAL A 92 3.80 -7.22 -6.44
CA VAL A 92 4.40 -6.99 -7.76
C VAL A 92 4.90 -8.29 -8.41
N PRO A 93 5.19 -8.31 -9.73
CA PRO A 93 5.82 -9.45 -10.38
C PRO A 93 7.16 -9.83 -9.74
N ALA A 94 7.42 -11.12 -9.58
CA ALA A 94 8.61 -11.63 -8.91
C ALA A 94 9.94 -11.20 -9.57
N ALA A 95 10.92 -10.85 -8.74
CA ALA A 95 12.27 -10.45 -9.13
C ALA A 95 13.32 -11.48 -8.68
N LYS A 96 13.05 -12.78 -8.88
CA LYS A 96 13.85 -13.92 -8.39
C LYS A 96 13.99 -13.98 -6.85
N ASN A 97 13.05 -13.39 -6.13
CA ASN A 97 12.93 -13.35 -4.67
C ASN A 97 12.10 -14.52 -4.14
N TYR A 98 12.64 -15.73 -4.26
CA TYR A 98 11.97 -16.94 -3.78
C TYR A 98 11.86 -16.94 -2.24
N PRO A 99 10.75 -17.48 -1.70
CA PRO A 99 10.56 -17.60 -0.26
C PRO A 99 11.69 -18.42 0.36
N THR A 100 12.30 -17.89 1.41
CA THR A 100 13.27 -18.61 2.23
C THR A 100 13.05 -18.20 3.69
N ALA A 101 12.78 -19.17 4.54
CA ALA A 101 12.83 -18.97 5.99
C ALA A 101 14.22 -19.30 6.50
N ILE A 102 14.84 -18.35 7.20
CA ILE A 102 16.05 -18.57 7.99
C ILE A 102 15.70 -18.35 9.47
N PRO A 103 16.46 -18.90 10.44
CA PRO A 103 16.13 -18.73 11.85
C PRO A 103 15.92 -17.26 12.24
N GLY A 104 14.68 -16.92 12.62
CA GLY A 104 14.29 -15.57 13.05
C GLY A 104 13.88 -14.59 11.94
N THR A 105 13.96 -14.96 10.66
CA THR A 105 13.66 -14.05 9.54
C THR A 105 12.98 -14.78 8.37
N VAL A 106 12.05 -14.10 7.69
CA VAL A 106 11.44 -14.55 6.44
C VAL A 106 11.89 -13.64 5.32
N SER A 107 12.43 -14.22 4.25
CA SER A 107 12.75 -13.52 3.02
C SER A 107 11.90 -14.02 1.87
N GLY A 108 11.54 -13.16 0.93
CA GLY A 108 10.75 -13.51 -0.24
C GLY A 108 9.79 -12.40 -0.65
N LEU A 109 9.24 -12.52 -1.85
CA LEU A 109 8.27 -11.56 -2.39
C LEU A 109 7.07 -11.38 -1.45
N GLY A 110 6.84 -10.14 -1.05
CA GLY A 110 5.79 -9.74 -0.12
C GLY A 110 6.09 -10.01 1.35
N ALA A 111 7.30 -10.46 1.71
CA ALA A 111 7.71 -10.53 3.12
C ALA A 111 7.63 -9.15 3.78
N VAL A 112 7.97 -8.10 3.00
CA VAL A 112 7.86 -6.70 3.41
C VAL A 112 6.54 -6.12 2.90
N ASP A 113 6.21 -6.32 1.62
CA ASP A 113 5.08 -5.65 0.95
C ASP A 113 3.99 -6.61 0.39
N MET A 114 2.96 -6.96 1.16
CA MET A 114 2.77 -6.59 2.58
C MET A 114 2.32 -7.76 3.47
N LYS A 115 2.72 -8.99 3.12
CA LYS A 115 2.28 -10.22 3.79
C LYS A 115 2.77 -10.35 5.23
N GLY A 116 3.89 -9.70 5.59
CA GLY A 116 4.29 -9.52 6.99
C GLY A 116 3.22 -8.74 7.79
N GLY A 117 2.72 -7.64 7.24
CA GLY A 117 1.59 -6.89 7.80
C GLY A 117 0.31 -7.72 7.86
N LEU A 118 -0.01 -8.49 6.82
CA LEU A 118 -1.17 -9.39 6.81
C LEU A 118 -1.12 -10.45 7.93
N ALA A 119 0.06 -11.02 8.21
CA ALA A 119 0.24 -11.96 9.32
C ALA A 119 -0.12 -11.30 10.67
N VAL A 120 0.31 -10.06 10.88
CA VAL A 120 -0.04 -9.27 12.07
C VAL A 120 -1.56 -9.04 12.14
N MET A 121 -2.18 -8.60 11.03
CA MET A 121 -3.64 -8.37 10.96
C MET A 121 -4.44 -9.63 11.30
N LEU A 122 -4.06 -10.78 10.74
CA LEU A 122 -4.74 -12.05 10.97
C LEU A 122 -4.74 -12.42 12.46
N VAL A 123 -3.60 -12.29 13.15
CA VAL A 123 -3.51 -12.60 14.58
C VAL A 123 -4.30 -11.62 15.44
N LEU A 124 -4.32 -10.33 15.09
CA LEU A 124 -5.16 -9.33 15.76
C LEU A 124 -6.66 -9.62 15.59
N ALA A 125 -7.07 -10.07 14.40
CA ALA A 125 -8.47 -10.40 14.10
C ALA A 125 -9.02 -11.54 14.98
N GLU A 126 -8.17 -12.50 15.37
CA GLU A 126 -8.56 -13.60 16.29
C GLU A 126 -9.00 -13.10 17.67
N ARG A 127 -8.52 -11.92 18.07
CA ARG A 127 -8.85 -11.27 19.35
C ARG A 127 -9.80 -10.08 19.21
N ALA A 128 -10.36 -9.86 18.02
CA ALA A 128 -11.18 -8.67 17.75
C ALA A 128 -12.42 -8.52 18.64
N GLN A 129 -12.84 -9.62 19.27
CA GLN A 129 -13.91 -9.63 20.25
C GLN A 129 -13.49 -9.05 21.61
N ASP A 130 -12.21 -9.04 21.94
CA ASP A 130 -11.69 -8.51 23.21
C ASP A 130 -11.49 -6.98 23.18
N SER A 131 -11.76 -6.34 22.03
CA SER A 131 -11.60 -4.89 21.85
C SER A 131 -12.85 -4.12 22.25
N ASP A 132 -12.64 -2.98 22.90
CA ASP A 132 -13.68 -1.97 23.16
C ASP A 132 -14.01 -1.14 21.91
N HIS A 133 -13.19 -1.23 20.86
CA HIS A 133 -13.47 -0.61 19.57
C HIS A 133 -14.28 -1.55 18.66
N HIS A 134 -15.10 -0.96 17.80
CA HIS A 134 -15.52 -1.63 16.57
C HIS A 134 -14.30 -1.80 15.69
N LEU A 135 -13.97 -3.05 15.37
CA LEU A 135 -12.88 -3.38 14.46
C LEU A 135 -13.42 -3.90 13.14
N THR A 136 -12.81 -3.43 12.05
CA THR A 136 -12.97 -3.95 10.69
C THR A 136 -11.60 -4.24 10.11
N PHE A 137 -11.40 -5.47 9.65
CA PHE A 137 -10.19 -5.92 8.97
C PHE A 137 -10.50 -6.06 7.48
N VAL A 138 -9.70 -5.40 6.65
CA VAL A 138 -9.86 -5.38 5.19
C VAL A 138 -8.63 -6.00 4.55
N PHE A 139 -8.82 -7.15 3.91
CA PHE A 139 -7.81 -7.82 3.10
C PHE A 139 -8.24 -7.63 1.64
N TYR A 140 -7.57 -6.77 0.89
CA TYR A 140 -8.02 -6.35 -0.44
C TYR A 140 -7.03 -6.73 -1.53
N ASP A 141 -7.48 -6.77 -2.78
CA ASP A 141 -6.65 -7.15 -3.92
C ASP A 141 -6.23 -5.95 -4.79
N ASN A 142 -5.31 -6.17 -5.72
CA ASN A 142 -4.94 -5.23 -6.77
C ASN A 142 -4.52 -3.81 -6.30
N GLU A 143 -3.78 -3.70 -5.19
CA GLU A 143 -3.16 -2.43 -4.77
C GLU A 143 -2.11 -1.97 -5.78
N GLU A 144 -1.28 -2.90 -6.25
CA GLU A 144 -0.06 -2.64 -7.04
C GLU A 144 -0.34 -2.31 -8.52
N VAL A 145 -1.61 -2.08 -8.86
CA VAL A 145 -2.08 -1.81 -10.22
C VAL A 145 -2.93 -0.54 -10.29
N GLY A 146 -3.25 -0.11 -11.51
CA GLY A 146 -4.02 1.11 -11.74
C GLY A 146 -5.33 1.15 -10.94
N SER A 147 -5.64 2.34 -10.41
CA SER A 147 -6.70 2.61 -9.42
C SER A 147 -8.08 2.01 -9.69
N ARG A 148 -8.47 1.84 -10.96
CA ARG A 148 -9.77 1.24 -11.33
C ARG A 148 -9.92 -0.22 -10.93
N ARG A 149 -8.80 -0.94 -10.79
CA ARG A 149 -8.79 -2.35 -10.37
C ARG A 149 -8.54 -2.53 -8.87
N SER A 150 -8.12 -1.48 -8.16
CA SER A 150 -7.85 -1.54 -6.72
C SER A 150 -9.09 -2.02 -5.96
N GLY A 151 -8.91 -3.10 -5.22
CA GLY A 151 -9.91 -3.69 -4.36
C GLY A 151 -10.46 -2.68 -3.36
N MET A 152 -9.59 -1.84 -2.78
CA MET A 152 -10.01 -0.78 -1.86
C MET A 152 -10.96 0.23 -2.53
N THR A 153 -10.72 0.62 -3.79
CA THR A 153 -11.63 1.50 -4.55
C THR A 153 -13.01 0.86 -4.69
N LEU A 154 -13.03 -0.40 -5.12
CA LEU A 154 -14.27 -1.15 -5.31
C LEU A 154 -15.03 -1.39 -4.00
N LEU A 155 -14.31 -1.55 -2.88
CA LEU A 155 -14.90 -1.70 -1.56
C LEU A 155 -15.50 -0.39 -1.04
N PHE A 156 -14.87 0.77 -1.28
CA PHE A 156 -15.49 2.06 -0.95
C PHE A 156 -16.79 2.26 -1.72
N ASP A 157 -16.84 1.92 -3.02
CA ASP A 157 -18.04 2.07 -3.84
C ASP A 157 -19.21 1.20 -3.34
N ARG A 158 -18.95 -0.01 -2.82
CA ARG A 158 -19.99 -1.01 -2.50
C ARG A 158 -20.27 -1.21 -1.02
N TYR A 159 -19.29 -0.92 -0.16
CA TYR A 159 -19.28 -1.28 1.26
C TYR A 159 -18.81 -0.13 2.15
N GLN A 160 -19.04 1.13 1.73
CA GLN A 160 -18.64 2.33 2.49
C GLN A 160 -19.05 2.28 3.97
N ASP A 161 -20.21 1.72 4.30
CA ASP A 161 -20.70 1.58 5.68
C ASP A 161 -19.76 0.77 6.60
N PHE A 162 -18.91 -0.09 6.04
CA PHE A 162 -17.90 -0.85 6.78
C PHE A 162 -16.53 -0.17 6.80
N LEU A 163 -16.30 0.83 5.96
CA LEU A 163 -15.02 1.53 5.82
C LEU A 163 -15.06 2.93 6.46
N GLN A 164 -16.24 3.52 6.65
CA GLN A 164 -16.40 4.77 7.37
C GLN A 164 -16.06 4.56 8.85
N ALA A 165 -14.87 5.00 9.24
CA ALA A 165 -14.26 4.75 10.54
C ALA A 165 -13.73 6.04 11.19
N ASP A 166 -13.48 5.99 12.49
CA ASP A 166 -12.80 7.07 13.22
C ASP A 166 -11.28 7.06 12.94
N LEU A 167 -10.70 5.90 12.59
CA LEU A 167 -9.30 5.77 12.17
C LEU A 167 -9.11 4.55 11.26
N ALA A 168 -8.32 4.71 10.20
CA ALA A 168 -7.81 3.60 9.40
C ALA A 168 -6.29 3.44 9.60
N ILE A 169 -5.84 2.20 9.77
CA ILE A 169 -4.43 1.83 9.89
C ILE A 169 -4.11 0.89 8.75
N LEU A 170 -3.26 1.31 7.83
CA LEU A 170 -2.74 0.47 6.77
C LEU A 170 -1.42 -0.14 7.21
N LEU A 171 -1.29 -1.46 7.14
CA LEU A 171 -0.11 -2.18 7.64
C LEU A 171 0.99 -2.30 6.59
N GLU A 172 1.12 -1.27 5.76
CA GLU A 172 2.23 -1.06 4.84
C GLU A 172 3.57 -1.07 5.58
N PRO A 173 4.67 -1.47 4.94
CA PRO A 173 5.97 -1.52 5.58
C PRO A 173 6.43 -0.12 5.98
N THR A 174 6.69 0.07 7.27
CA THR A 174 7.16 1.35 7.83
C THR A 174 8.38 1.20 8.74
N GLY A 175 8.96 0.00 8.80
CA GLY A 175 10.03 -0.35 9.74
C GLY A 175 9.58 -0.28 11.20
N GLY A 176 8.28 -0.40 11.46
CA GLY A 176 7.71 -0.19 12.79
C GLY A 176 7.64 1.28 13.22
N LEU A 177 7.83 2.24 12.32
CA LEU A 177 7.58 3.66 12.57
C LEU A 177 6.15 4.06 12.17
N LEU A 178 5.63 5.14 12.74
CA LEU A 178 4.33 5.66 12.34
C LEU A 178 4.51 6.64 11.17
N GLU A 179 4.04 6.27 9.98
CA GLU A 179 4.11 7.14 8.81
C GLU A 179 2.78 7.85 8.57
N ALA A 180 2.76 9.15 8.88
CA ALA A 180 1.55 9.96 8.83
C ALA A 180 1.32 10.56 7.44
N GLY A 181 0.04 10.62 7.06
CA GLY A 181 -0.41 11.14 5.76
C GLY A 181 0.13 10.35 4.58
N CYS A 182 0.11 10.96 3.40
CA CYS A 182 0.88 10.55 2.21
C CYS A 182 0.95 11.70 1.21
N GLN A 183 2.01 11.75 0.41
CA GLN A 183 2.08 12.68 -0.71
C GLN A 183 1.08 12.31 -1.79
N GLY A 184 0.58 13.31 -2.51
CA GLY A 184 -0.22 13.10 -3.71
C GLY A 184 0.68 12.64 -4.87
N ASN A 185 0.09 11.94 -5.83
CA ASN A 185 0.79 11.43 -6.99
C ASN A 185 0.03 11.80 -8.27
N LEU A 186 0.55 12.78 -9.00
CA LEU A 186 0.00 13.23 -10.26
C LEU A 186 0.92 12.80 -11.41
N VAL A 187 0.36 12.18 -12.44
CA VAL A 187 1.05 11.95 -13.72
C VAL A 187 0.27 12.64 -14.81
N VAL A 188 0.92 13.59 -15.49
CA VAL A 188 0.33 14.38 -16.58
C VAL A 188 1.10 14.11 -17.86
N GLU A 189 0.38 13.92 -18.95
CA GLU A 189 0.91 13.83 -20.30
C GLU A 189 0.55 15.10 -21.06
N LEU A 190 1.59 15.76 -21.59
CA LEU A 190 1.51 17.04 -22.28
C LEU A 190 1.85 16.80 -23.75
N ARG A 191 1.06 17.39 -24.67
CA ARG A 191 1.28 17.31 -26.11
C ARG A 191 1.66 18.67 -26.68
N TYR A 192 2.70 18.68 -27.50
CA TYR A 192 3.11 19.81 -28.31
C TYR A 192 3.04 19.39 -29.77
N ASP A 193 2.24 20.10 -30.55
CA ASP A 193 2.01 19.85 -31.95
C ASP A 193 2.95 20.71 -32.80
N GLY A 194 3.29 20.23 -33.98
CA GLY A 194 4.19 20.90 -34.91
C GLY A 194 3.73 20.67 -36.33
N SER A 195 4.64 20.84 -37.27
CA SER A 195 4.39 20.52 -38.67
C SER A 195 5.65 20.04 -39.37
N ARG A 196 5.50 18.99 -40.16
CA ARG A 196 6.63 18.36 -40.85
C ARG A 196 7.22 19.29 -41.90
N ALA A 197 8.53 19.24 -41.98
CA ALA A 197 9.30 19.80 -43.08
C ALA A 197 10.54 18.94 -43.31
N HIS A 198 11.12 19.02 -44.51
CA HIS A 198 12.46 18.49 -44.71
C HIS A 198 13.45 19.30 -43.88
N THR A 199 14.35 18.65 -43.15
CA THR A 199 15.34 19.32 -42.30
C THR A 199 16.34 20.23 -43.05
N ALA A 200 16.40 20.18 -44.38
CA ALA A 200 17.14 21.14 -45.21
C ALA A 200 16.40 22.47 -45.40
N ARG A 201 15.11 22.52 -45.06
CA ARG A 201 14.23 23.71 -45.09
C ARG A 201 13.34 23.74 -43.84
N PRO A 202 13.92 23.71 -42.63
CA PRO A 202 13.17 23.54 -41.39
C PRO A 202 12.20 24.70 -41.12
N TRP A 203 12.47 25.89 -41.66
CA TRP A 203 11.60 27.07 -41.59
C TRP A 203 10.23 26.90 -42.28
N ARG A 204 10.02 25.81 -43.04
CA ARG A 204 8.69 25.47 -43.61
C ARG A 204 7.81 24.65 -42.67
N GLY A 205 8.32 24.28 -41.50
CA GLY A 205 7.59 23.51 -40.50
C GLY A 205 7.75 24.12 -39.11
N VAL A 206 7.15 23.47 -38.12
CA VAL A 206 7.25 23.83 -36.70
C VAL A 206 7.76 22.60 -35.96
N ASN A 207 8.92 22.72 -35.33
CA ASN A 207 9.52 21.61 -34.62
C ASN A 207 8.86 21.45 -33.24
N ALA A 208 8.10 20.37 -33.05
CA ALA A 208 7.39 20.09 -31.81
C ALA A 208 8.33 19.91 -30.59
N ILE A 209 9.54 19.40 -30.78
CA ILE A 209 10.55 19.28 -29.70
C ILE A 209 10.98 20.68 -29.25
N HIS A 210 11.23 21.58 -30.21
CA HIS A 210 11.63 22.94 -29.90
C HIS A 210 10.52 23.71 -29.18
N ARG A 211 9.24 23.45 -29.51
CA ARG A 211 8.10 23.98 -28.75
C ARG A 211 8.06 23.47 -27.31
N ALA A 212 8.39 22.20 -27.07
CA ALA A 212 8.43 21.62 -25.73
C ALA A 212 9.64 22.08 -24.89
N THR A 213 10.68 22.62 -25.52
CA THR A 213 11.97 22.93 -24.87
C THR A 213 11.85 23.92 -23.69
N PRO A 214 11.08 25.03 -23.79
CA PRO A 214 10.88 25.93 -22.64
C PRO A 214 10.17 25.26 -21.45
N ALA A 215 9.26 24.32 -21.70
CA ALA A 215 8.60 23.57 -20.64
C ALA A 215 9.57 22.59 -19.98
N LEU A 216 10.36 21.84 -20.75
CA LEU A 216 11.40 20.94 -20.23
C LEU A 216 12.42 21.70 -19.36
N ALA A 217 12.83 22.90 -19.78
CA ALA A 217 13.69 23.76 -18.98
C ALA A 217 13.04 24.16 -17.65
N ARG A 218 11.77 24.62 -17.68
CA ARG A 218 11.01 24.98 -16.47
C ARG A 218 10.83 23.79 -15.53
N PHE A 219 10.50 22.61 -16.05
CA PHE A 219 10.40 21.40 -15.23
C PHE A 219 11.74 21.01 -14.60
N GLY A 220 12.83 21.07 -15.38
CA GLY A 220 14.17 20.72 -14.91
C GLY A 220 14.75 21.68 -13.86
N SER A 221 14.28 22.94 -13.82
CA SER A 221 14.69 23.92 -12.82
C SER A 221 13.64 24.17 -11.73
N PHE A 222 12.52 23.43 -11.73
CA PHE A 222 11.47 23.61 -10.74
C PHE A 222 11.84 22.92 -9.43
N GLU A 223 12.01 23.71 -8.37
CA GLU A 223 12.25 23.23 -7.02
C GLU A 223 11.01 23.51 -6.17
N PRO A 224 10.10 22.54 -5.96
CA PRO A 224 8.86 22.76 -5.20
C PRO A 224 9.11 23.05 -3.70
N GLY A 225 10.34 22.87 -3.22
CA GLY A 225 10.71 23.04 -1.82
C GLY A 225 10.08 22.02 -0.87
N PRO A 226 10.56 21.95 0.38
CA PRO A 226 9.87 21.22 1.43
C PRO A 226 8.57 21.93 1.84
N ALA A 227 7.54 21.17 2.19
CA ALA A 227 6.31 21.68 2.79
C ALA A 227 6.17 21.14 4.22
N VAL A 228 5.83 22.00 5.17
CA VAL A 228 5.57 21.59 6.56
C VAL A 228 4.07 21.47 6.74
N VAL A 229 3.59 20.28 7.12
CA VAL A 229 2.19 19.98 7.41
C VAL A 229 2.12 19.25 8.74
N ASP A 230 1.35 19.78 9.70
CA ASP A 230 1.26 19.27 11.08
C ASP A 230 2.63 19.02 11.74
N GLY A 231 3.61 19.88 11.46
CA GLY A 231 4.97 19.76 11.99
C GLY A 231 5.86 18.70 11.32
N LEU A 232 5.36 18.01 10.29
CA LEU A 232 6.15 17.08 9.46
C LEU A 232 6.56 17.73 8.14
N THR A 233 7.80 17.46 7.72
CA THR A 233 8.38 18.02 6.49
C THR A 233 8.24 17.05 5.33
N TYR A 234 7.35 17.34 4.39
CA TYR A 234 7.16 16.57 3.16
C TYR A 234 8.06 17.11 2.04
N ARG A 235 8.89 16.24 1.46
CA ARG A 235 9.76 16.59 0.33
C ARG A 235 9.02 16.36 -0.99
N GLN A 236 8.69 17.44 -1.68
CA GLN A 236 8.03 17.38 -2.98
C GLN A 236 9.02 17.10 -4.10
N SER A 237 8.55 16.53 -5.22
CA SER A 237 9.38 16.31 -6.40
C SER A 237 8.56 16.36 -7.68
N LEU A 238 9.08 17.05 -8.68
CA LEU A 238 8.55 17.06 -10.04
C LEU A 238 9.63 16.51 -10.97
N SER A 239 9.28 15.51 -11.77
CA SER A 239 10.21 14.83 -12.67
C SER A 239 9.58 14.63 -14.05
N VAL A 240 10.32 14.97 -15.10
CA VAL A 240 10.00 14.50 -16.46
C VAL A 240 10.38 13.02 -16.52
N VAL A 241 9.38 12.15 -16.66
CA VAL A 241 9.55 10.68 -16.63
C VAL A 241 9.43 10.04 -18.00
N GLY A 242 9.15 10.82 -19.05
CA GLY A 242 9.15 10.35 -20.42
C GLY A 242 9.05 11.49 -21.43
N VAL A 243 9.74 11.32 -22.56
CA VAL A 243 9.63 12.20 -23.73
C VAL A 243 9.61 11.32 -24.98
N SER A 244 8.62 11.51 -25.85
CA SER A 244 8.53 10.80 -27.14
C SER A 244 8.28 11.79 -28.28
N SER A 245 9.09 11.69 -29.33
CA SER A 245 9.05 12.55 -30.51
C SER A 245 9.95 11.99 -31.60
N GLY A 246 9.82 12.49 -32.83
CA GLY A 246 10.63 12.08 -33.97
C GLY A 246 9.87 11.22 -34.98
N VAL A 247 10.27 11.33 -36.25
CA VAL A 247 9.72 10.54 -37.36
C VAL A 247 10.86 9.85 -38.10
N GLN A 248 11.76 10.64 -38.70
CA GLN A 248 12.99 10.20 -39.40
C GLN A 248 14.05 11.30 -39.26
N GLY A 249 15.33 10.96 -39.42
CA GLY A 249 16.44 11.91 -39.21
C GLY A 249 16.46 13.12 -40.16
N ASN A 250 15.69 13.09 -41.26
CA ASN A 250 15.56 14.16 -42.24
C ASN A 250 14.18 14.86 -42.22
N VAL A 251 13.33 14.57 -41.22
CA VAL A 251 11.98 15.15 -41.06
C VAL A 251 11.91 15.92 -39.75
N VAL A 252 11.47 17.18 -39.82
CA VAL A 252 11.12 17.99 -38.64
C VAL A 252 9.94 17.31 -37.91
N PRO A 253 10.05 17.01 -36.60
CA PRO A 253 9.00 16.34 -35.86
C PRO A 253 7.77 17.22 -35.68
N ASP A 254 6.61 16.65 -35.96
CA ASP A 254 5.29 17.29 -35.90
C ASP A 254 4.52 17.00 -34.61
N ALA A 255 5.05 16.18 -33.72
CA ALA A 255 4.49 15.94 -32.39
C ALA A 255 5.59 15.69 -31.37
N CYS A 256 5.39 16.14 -30.15
CA CYS A 256 6.22 15.84 -28.99
C CYS A 256 5.31 15.62 -27.79
N GLN A 257 5.50 14.51 -27.11
CA GLN A 257 4.77 14.17 -25.90
C GLN A 257 5.73 14.15 -24.72
N VAL A 258 5.35 14.82 -23.64
CA VAL A 258 6.14 14.90 -22.40
C VAL A 258 5.29 14.38 -21.25
N ARG A 259 5.80 13.39 -20.52
CA ARG A 259 5.16 12.84 -19.32
C ARG A 259 5.87 13.35 -18.08
N VAL A 260 5.11 13.95 -17.18
CA VAL A 260 5.60 14.54 -15.92
C VAL A 260 4.95 13.82 -14.74
N ASN A 261 5.75 13.43 -13.76
CA ASN A 261 5.28 12.98 -12.46
C ASN A 261 5.50 14.08 -11.43
N PHE A 262 4.47 14.40 -10.65
CA PHE A 262 4.56 15.36 -9.55
C PHE A 262 4.08 14.69 -8.26
N ARG A 263 5.02 14.54 -7.31
CA ARG A 263 4.77 14.16 -5.93
C ARG A 263 4.64 15.43 -5.10
N HIS A 264 3.42 15.73 -4.68
CA HIS A 264 3.09 16.97 -3.98
C HIS A 264 2.69 16.70 -2.53
N ALA A 265 2.93 17.69 -1.66
CA ALA A 265 2.66 17.54 -0.24
C ALA A 265 1.15 17.58 0.07
N PRO A 266 0.73 17.13 1.27
CA PRO A 266 -0.69 17.05 1.63
C PRO A 266 -1.45 18.37 1.71
N ASN A 267 -0.74 19.50 1.72
CA ASN A 267 -1.34 20.84 1.71
C ASN A 267 -1.67 21.35 0.29
N LEU A 268 -1.40 20.56 -0.76
CA LEU A 268 -1.83 20.84 -2.14
C LEU A 268 -2.91 19.86 -2.56
N SER A 269 -4.05 20.37 -3.06
CA SER A 269 -5.06 19.54 -3.72
C SER A 269 -4.53 18.99 -5.05
N SER A 270 -5.18 17.94 -5.58
CA SER A 270 -4.84 17.40 -6.91
C SER A 270 -5.07 18.43 -8.02
N GLU A 271 -6.06 19.31 -7.88
CA GLU A 271 -6.34 20.40 -8.82
C GLU A 271 -5.24 21.48 -8.76
N GLU A 272 -4.78 21.86 -7.57
CA GLU A 272 -3.67 22.81 -7.40
C GLU A 272 -2.35 22.25 -7.94
N ALA A 273 -2.10 20.97 -7.70
CA ALA A 273 -0.95 20.26 -8.27
C ALA A 273 -1.01 20.21 -9.80
N LEU A 274 -2.19 19.96 -10.38
CA LEU A 274 -2.40 20.02 -11.82
C LEU A 274 -2.17 21.44 -12.36
N GLY A 275 -2.70 22.46 -11.68
CA GLY A 275 -2.47 23.86 -12.02
C GLY A 275 -0.99 24.22 -12.05
N THR A 276 -0.21 23.68 -11.10
CA THR A 276 1.26 23.84 -11.06
C THR A 276 1.91 23.23 -12.31
N VAL A 277 1.58 21.99 -12.66
CA VAL A 277 2.15 21.31 -13.84
C VAL A 277 1.75 22.00 -15.14
N VAL A 278 0.49 22.40 -15.28
CA VAL A 278 -0.02 23.11 -16.48
C VAL A 278 0.63 24.49 -16.61
N GLY A 279 0.80 25.22 -15.51
CA GLY A 279 1.51 26.52 -15.51
C GLY A 279 2.95 26.39 -16.00
N LEU A 280 3.66 25.34 -15.56
CA LEU A 280 5.02 25.02 -16.01
C LEU A 280 5.07 24.49 -17.45
N ALA A 281 3.98 23.88 -17.95
CA ALA A 281 3.88 23.43 -19.34
C ALA A 281 3.80 24.60 -20.34
N GLY A 282 3.12 25.70 -19.97
CA GLY A 282 2.88 26.83 -20.88
C GLY A 282 2.02 26.43 -22.08
N ASP A 283 2.50 26.70 -23.30
CA ASP A 283 1.72 26.57 -24.55
C ASP A 283 1.62 25.13 -25.09
N ALA A 284 1.36 24.16 -24.21
CA ALA A 284 1.03 22.80 -24.62
C ALA A 284 -0.35 22.79 -25.32
N ASP A 285 -0.46 22.06 -26.43
CA ASP A 285 -1.70 21.95 -27.21
C ASP A 285 -2.68 20.90 -26.63
N GLY A 286 -2.17 20.02 -25.76
CA GLY A 286 -2.97 19.00 -25.09
C GLY A 286 -2.43 18.69 -23.71
N THR A 287 -3.35 18.46 -22.77
CA THR A 287 -3.05 18.01 -21.40
C THR A 287 -3.97 16.84 -21.07
N GLN A 288 -3.39 15.74 -20.63
CA GLN A 288 -4.11 14.57 -20.17
C GLN A 288 -3.60 14.14 -18.79
N VAL A 289 -4.50 14.04 -17.82
CA VAL A 289 -4.19 13.41 -16.53
C VAL A 289 -4.18 11.89 -16.72
N VAL A 290 -3.01 11.28 -16.57
CA VAL A 290 -2.81 9.83 -16.67
C VAL A 290 -3.09 9.15 -15.33
N LEU A 291 -2.66 9.77 -14.24
CA LEU A 291 -2.88 9.31 -12.88
C LEU A 291 -3.11 10.53 -11.98
N SER A 292 -4.09 10.45 -11.09
CA SER A 292 -4.29 11.41 -10.02
C SER A 292 -4.65 10.65 -8.75
N SER A 293 -3.68 10.52 -7.86
CA SER A 293 -3.89 9.95 -6.53
C SER A 293 -3.82 11.08 -5.49
N PRO A 294 -4.91 11.35 -4.75
CA PRO A 294 -4.96 12.46 -3.81
C PRO A 294 -4.05 12.20 -2.60
N PRO A 295 -3.48 13.24 -1.98
CA PRO A 295 -2.72 13.10 -0.74
C PRO A 295 -3.63 12.78 0.45
N ALA A 296 -3.01 12.35 1.55
CA ALA A 296 -3.66 12.25 2.85
C ALA A 296 -3.00 13.21 3.86
N PRO A 297 -3.78 14.00 4.63
CA PRO A 297 -3.24 14.82 5.69
C PRO A 297 -2.71 13.97 6.86
N PRO A 298 -1.71 14.46 7.63
CA PRO A 298 -1.11 13.70 8.72
C PRO A 298 -2.05 13.43 9.90
N ASN A 299 -2.92 14.41 10.23
CA ASN A 299 -3.90 14.34 11.31
C ASN A 299 -3.29 14.01 12.69
N LEU A 300 -2.09 14.52 13.00
CA LEU A 300 -1.35 14.15 14.22
C LEU A 300 -2.07 14.49 15.53
N GLU A 301 -2.99 15.46 15.50
CA GLU A 301 -3.80 15.85 16.65
C GLU A 301 -5.04 14.95 16.86
N HIS A 302 -5.31 14.01 15.94
CA HIS A 302 -6.46 13.13 16.06
C HIS A 302 -6.34 12.22 17.30
N PRO A 303 -7.35 12.15 18.18
CA PRO A 303 -7.24 11.44 19.47
C PRO A 303 -6.83 9.98 19.35
N LEU A 304 -7.38 9.24 18.37
CA LEU A 304 -7.02 7.84 18.15
C LEU A 304 -5.60 7.68 17.60
N LEU A 305 -5.13 8.63 16.80
CA LEU A 305 -3.77 8.59 16.27
C LEU A 305 -2.74 8.90 17.37
N ALA A 306 -3.06 9.86 18.24
CA ALA A 306 -2.27 10.15 19.44
C ALA A 306 -2.20 8.94 20.38
N ALA A 307 -3.33 8.24 20.59
CA ALA A 307 -3.38 7.01 21.37
C ALA A 307 -2.55 5.88 20.72
N LEU A 308 -2.65 5.68 19.40
CA LEU A 308 -1.80 4.72 18.68
C LEU A 308 -0.32 5.05 18.84
N ARG A 309 0.07 6.32 18.66
CA ARG A 309 1.46 6.78 18.84
C ARG A 309 1.96 6.48 20.26
N ALA A 310 1.15 6.79 21.28
CA ALA A 310 1.50 6.53 22.67
C ALA A 310 1.64 5.02 22.95
N SER A 311 0.73 4.20 22.43
CA SER A 311 0.78 2.73 22.56
C SER A 311 1.96 2.11 21.83
N ALA A 312 2.31 2.63 20.66
CA ALA A 312 3.46 2.15 19.89
C ALA A 312 4.78 2.57 20.54
N GLY A 313 4.88 3.79 21.06
CA GLY A 313 6.11 4.34 21.64
C GLY A 313 7.20 4.57 20.58
N VAL A 314 6.80 4.89 19.35
CA VAL A 314 7.69 5.03 18.19
C VAL A 314 7.67 6.46 17.64
N ASP A 315 8.71 6.79 16.88
CA ASP A 315 8.79 8.05 16.17
C ASP A 315 7.80 8.12 15.00
N VAL A 316 7.39 9.36 14.71
CA VAL A 316 6.50 9.69 13.59
C VAL A 316 7.33 10.29 12.47
N ARG A 317 7.10 9.84 11.23
CA ARG A 317 7.73 10.43 10.03
C ARG A 317 6.69 10.68 8.93
N PRO A 318 6.96 11.59 7.98
CA PRO A 318 6.08 11.79 6.83
C PRO A 318 6.13 10.60 5.87
N LYS A 319 4.98 10.14 5.38
CA LYS A 319 4.93 9.21 4.24
C LYS A 319 5.19 9.96 2.93
N LEU A 320 6.31 9.65 2.28
CA LEU A 320 6.68 10.27 0.98
C LEU A 320 6.09 9.50 -0.23
N GLY A 321 5.84 8.20 -0.06
CA GLY A 321 5.09 7.42 -1.03
C GLY A 321 3.60 7.78 -1.03
N TRP A 322 2.86 7.23 -1.99
CA TRP A 322 1.41 7.19 -1.95
C TRP A 322 0.98 5.79 -1.55
N THR A 323 -0.01 5.66 -0.67
CA THR A 323 -0.65 4.39 -0.29
C THR A 323 -2.16 4.62 -0.18
N ASP A 324 -2.93 3.55 0.02
CA ASP A 324 -4.39 3.63 0.13
C ASP A 324 -4.90 4.44 1.35
N VAL A 325 -4.02 4.96 2.23
CA VAL A 325 -4.38 6.01 3.20
C VAL A 325 -4.98 7.24 2.50
N GLY A 326 -4.53 7.54 1.26
CA GLY A 326 -5.09 8.58 0.41
C GLY A 326 -6.57 8.32 0.05
N ARG A 327 -6.98 7.06 -0.07
CA ARG A 327 -8.38 6.70 -0.35
C ARG A 327 -9.27 6.89 0.87
N PHE A 328 -8.79 6.49 2.05
CA PHE A 328 -9.48 6.76 3.31
C PHE A 328 -9.64 8.28 3.53
N ALA A 329 -8.56 9.05 3.33
CA ALA A 329 -8.61 10.50 3.44
C ALA A 329 -9.60 11.15 2.47
N ALA A 330 -9.66 10.68 1.22
CA ALA A 330 -10.64 11.17 0.23
C ALA A 330 -12.11 10.90 0.63
N HIS A 331 -12.36 9.89 1.48
CA HIS A 331 -13.67 9.60 2.07
C HIS A 331 -13.83 10.19 3.49
N GLY A 332 -12.95 11.12 3.89
CA GLY A 332 -13.03 11.80 5.18
C GLY A 332 -12.66 10.92 6.39
N VAL A 333 -11.97 9.79 6.17
CA VAL A 333 -11.49 8.92 7.25
C VAL A 333 -10.01 9.23 7.53
N PRO A 334 -9.65 9.66 8.77
CA PRO A 334 -8.26 9.79 9.16
C PRO A 334 -7.51 8.46 9.00
N ALA A 335 -6.32 8.48 8.40
CA ALA A 335 -5.58 7.27 8.08
C ALA A 335 -4.07 7.41 8.29
N VAL A 336 -3.42 6.30 8.62
CA VAL A 336 -1.97 6.22 8.89
C VAL A 336 -1.39 4.91 8.37
N ASN A 337 -0.11 4.90 8.01
CA ASN A 337 0.62 3.67 7.75
C ASN A 337 1.41 3.24 8.99
N PHE A 338 1.29 1.98 9.38
CA PHE A 338 2.04 1.40 10.49
C PHE A 338 2.15 -0.12 10.32
N GLY A 339 3.32 -0.60 9.91
CA GLY A 339 3.54 -2.01 9.61
C GLY A 339 5.00 -2.46 9.79
N PRO A 340 5.23 -3.78 9.77
CA PRO A 340 6.56 -4.35 9.92
C PRO A 340 7.35 -4.27 8.61
N GLY A 341 8.68 -4.35 8.70
CA GLY A 341 9.58 -4.42 7.54
C GLY A 341 9.95 -3.05 6.99
N ASP A 342 11.17 -2.95 6.47
CA ASP A 342 11.72 -1.72 5.89
C ASP A 342 11.16 -1.46 4.49
N SER A 343 10.47 -0.33 4.33
CA SER A 343 9.94 0.15 3.05
C SER A 343 10.97 0.24 1.93
N GLU A 344 12.26 0.44 2.23
CA GLU A 344 13.31 0.49 1.20
C GLU A 344 13.59 -0.87 0.53
N LEU A 345 13.12 -1.96 1.14
CA LEU A 345 13.25 -3.31 0.60
C LEU A 345 12.05 -3.73 -0.27
N ALA A 346 10.92 -3.01 -0.19
CA ALA A 346 9.73 -3.28 -1.00
C ALA A 346 10.08 -3.26 -2.50
N HIS A 347 9.47 -4.17 -3.26
CA HIS A 347 9.67 -4.35 -4.71
C HIS A 347 11.12 -4.71 -5.12
N THR A 348 11.96 -5.11 -4.16
CA THR A 348 13.33 -5.55 -4.45
C THR A 348 13.49 -7.06 -4.31
N GLY A 349 14.59 -7.59 -4.87
CA GLY A 349 15.00 -8.98 -4.68
C GLY A 349 15.38 -9.35 -3.23
N ARG A 350 15.37 -8.39 -2.30
CA ARG A 350 15.90 -8.50 -0.94
C ARG A 350 14.84 -8.32 0.15
N GLU A 351 13.56 -8.39 -0.20
CA GLU A 351 12.48 -8.35 0.78
C GLU A 351 12.72 -9.36 1.90
N THR A 352 12.82 -8.84 3.12
CA THR A 352 13.07 -9.62 4.32
C THR A 352 12.44 -8.93 5.52
N VAL A 353 11.83 -9.72 6.41
CA VAL A 353 11.23 -9.24 7.65
C VAL A 353 11.60 -10.19 8.79
N SER A 354 12.04 -9.64 9.91
CA SER A 354 12.39 -10.40 11.09
C SER A 354 11.17 -10.70 11.97
N GLY A 355 11.24 -11.79 12.74
CA GLY A 355 10.21 -12.09 13.74
C GLY A 355 10.10 -11.01 14.82
N ALA A 356 11.20 -10.30 15.09
CA ALA A 356 11.22 -9.18 16.04
C ALA A 356 10.40 -7.99 15.54
N GLU A 357 10.51 -7.62 14.26
CA GLU A 357 9.71 -6.55 13.64
C GLU A 357 8.22 -6.91 13.63
N LEU A 358 7.87 -8.14 13.24
CA LEU A 358 6.49 -8.64 13.28
C LEU A 358 5.92 -8.57 14.71
N ALA A 359 6.67 -9.05 15.70
CA ALA A 359 6.25 -9.08 17.09
C ALA A 359 6.10 -7.67 17.68
N ALA A 360 7.03 -6.75 17.37
CA ALA A 360 6.97 -5.36 17.83
C ALA A 360 5.74 -4.63 17.26
N CYS A 361 5.49 -4.77 15.95
CA CYS A 361 4.31 -4.21 15.30
C CYS A 361 3.02 -4.77 15.89
N HIS A 362 2.92 -6.10 16.04
CA HIS A 362 1.76 -6.73 16.66
C HIS A 362 1.55 -6.24 18.11
N ALA A 363 2.61 -6.16 18.92
CA ALA A 363 2.50 -5.73 20.31
C ALA A 363 2.02 -4.28 20.43
N ALA A 364 2.51 -3.38 19.57
CA ALA A 364 2.05 -1.99 19.51
C ALA A 364 0.56 -1.88 19.18
N LEU A 365 0.11 -2.57 18.13
CA LEU A 365 -1.31 -2.59 17.75
C LEU A 365 -2.18 -3.26 18.81
N ALA A 366 -1.72 -4.36 19.41
CA ALA A 366 -2.46 -5.04 20.47
C ALA A 366 -2.67 -4.14 21.71
N ARG A 367 -1.66 -3.35 22.10
CA ARG A 367 -1.80 -2.36 23.19
C ARG A 367 -2.77 -1.24 22.85
N PHE A 368 -2.83 -0.83 21.59
CA PHE A 368 -3.79 0.16 21.13
C PHE A 368 -5.22 -0.39 21.09
N LEU A 369 -5.41 -1.61 20.61
CA LEU A 369 -6.74 -2.17 20.31
C LEU A 369 -7.39 -2.88 21.49
N PHE A 370 -6.63 -3.37 22.47
CA PHE A 370 -7.15 -4.22 23.56
C PHE A 370 -6.74 -3.67 24.93
N ALA A 371 -7.73 -3.53 25.83
CA ALA A 371 -7.55 -2.95 27.17
C ALA A 371 -6.55 -3.73 28.07
N ASP A 372 -6.40 -5.04 27.86
CA ASP A 372 -5.64 -5.96 28.73
C ASP A 372 -4.23 -6.33 28.22
N ALA A 373 -3.61 -5.53 27.35
CA ALA A 373 -2.41 -5.94 26.62
C ALA A 373 -1.11 -5.97 27.46
N ALA A 374 -0.99 -6.93 28.40
CA ALA A 374 0.25 -7.67 28.52
C ALA A 374 0.47 -8.38 27.17
N GLY A 375 1.61 -8.12 26.52
CA GLY A 375 1.94 -8.69 25.21
C GLY A 375 1.85 -10.22 25.17
N ILE A 376 1.88 -10.81 23.97
CA ILE A 376 1.92 -12.26 23.80
C ILE A 376 2.96 -12.86 24.78
N PRO A 377 2.60 -13.87 25.59
CA PRO A 377 3.51 -14.50 26.53
C PRO A 377 4.82 -14.94 25.84
N PRO A 378 6.02 -14.68 26.42
CA PRO A 378 7.31 -14.96 25.79
C PRO A 378 7.51 -16.43 25.36
N ASP A 379 6.75 -17.35 25.93
CA ASP A 379 6.68 -18.76 25.59
C ASP A 379 6.11 -19.04 24.18
N ARG A 380 5.35 -18.12 23.59
CA ARG A 380 4.94 -18.16 22.17
C ARG A 380 5.91 -17.45 21.21
N LEU A 381 6.99 -16.86 21.73
CA LEU A 381 8.09 -16.24 20.98
C LEU A 381 9.38 -17.09 21.03
N ARG A 382 9.32 -18.32 21.55
CA ARG A 382 10.52 -19.15 21.73
C ARG A 382 11.09 -19.61 20.38
N ASN A 383 12.35 -19.22 20.16
CA ASN A 383 13.30 -19.87 19.26
C ASN A 383 13.13 -21.40 19.30
N ILE A 384 12.75 -21.97 18.17
CA ILE A 384 12.81 -23.42 17.97
C ILE A 384 14.12 -23.68 17.23
N GLY A 385 15.02 -24.43 17.89
CA GLY A 385 16.29 -24.88 17.33
C GLY A 385 16.13 -25.65 16.02
N PRO A 386 17.25 -26.01 15.37
CA PRO A 386 17.24 -26.57 14.03
C PRO A 386 16.35 -27.82 13.96
N HIS A 387 15.41 -27.82 13.01
CA HIS A 387 14.68 -29.02 12.61
C HIS A 387 15.70 -30.03 12.04
N PRO A 388 15.55 -31.36 12.26
CA PRO A 388 16.49 -32.33 11.73
C PRO A 388 16.45 -32.28 10.21
N ALA A 389 17.62 -32.14 9.60
CA ALA A 389 17.77 -32.23 8.15
C ALA A 389 17.14 -33.54 7.66
N SER A 390 16.18 -33.43 6.75
CA SER A 390 15.76 -34.57 5.94
C SER A 390 16.97 -35.01 5.10
N GLU A 391 17.44 -36.23 5.35
CA GLU A 391 18.43 -36.92 4.52
C GLU A 391 17.96 -36.91 3.06
N VAL A 392 18.57 -36.07 2.24
CA VAL A 392 18.62 -36.30 0.80
C VAL A 392 19.69 -37.37 0.60
N ARG A 393 19.24 -38.62 0.39
CA ARG A 393 20.12 -39.69 -0.12
C ARG A 393 20.31 -39.51 -1.65
N PRO A 394 21.50 -39.90 -2.15
CA PRO A 394 22.07 -39.42 -3.43
C PRO A 394 21.28 -39.81 -4.68
#